data_AF-A0A1C5I2W1-F1
#
_entry.id   AF-A0A1C5I2W1-F1
#
_cell.length_a   1.000
_cell.length_b   1.000
_cell.length_c   1.000
_cell.angle_alpha   90.00
_cell.angle_beta   90.00
_cell.angle_gamma   90.00
#
_symmetry.space_group_name_H-M   'P 1'
#
loop_
_entity.id
_entity.type
_entity.pdbx_description
1 polymer ?
#
loop_
_entity_poly.entity_id
_entity_poly.type
_entity_poly.pdbx_seq_one_letter_code
_entity_poly.pdbx_strand_id
1 'polypeptide(L)' 'MTEPGIRVPRGDDDRVVDLSEDFVVLPEQTTDDTDRGWGERPSGSDDWLLAERPPHWD' A
#
# COMPACT_ATOMS: atom_id res chain seq x y z
N MET A 1 -20.35 18.52 38.59
CA MET A 1 -18.95 18.06 38.53
C MET A 1 -18.68 17.66 37.08
N THR A 2 -17.92 18.46 36.34
CA THR A 2 -17.50 18.15 34.97
C THR A 2 -16.04 17.74 35.05
N GLU A 3 -15.73 16.50 34.67
CA GLU A 3 -14.35 16.03 34.56
C GLU A 3 -13.63 16.76 33.42
N PRO A 4 -12.37 17.20 33.61
CA PRO A 4 -11.56 17.75 32.54
C PRO A 4 -10.90 16.60 31.78
N GLY A 5 -11.65 15.92 30.92
CA GLY A 5 -11.07 15.07 29.90
C GLY A 5 -10.43 15.99 28.86
N ILE A 6 -9.09 16.05 28.85
CA ILE A 6 -8.30 16.59 27.74
C ILE A 6 -8.92 16.05 26.45
N ARG A 7 -9.56 16.93 25.68
CA ARG A 7 -9.96 16.62 24.30
C ARG A 7 -8.65 16.53 23.53
N VAL A 8 -8.08 15.34 23.47
CA VAL A 8 -7.07 15.00 22.46
C VAL A 8 -7.69 15.45 21.14
N PRO A 9 -7.06 16.35 20.37
CA PRO A 9 -7.55 16.59 19.03
C PRO A 9 -7.65 15.23 18.35
N ARG A 10 -8.85 15.01 17.83
CA ARG A 10 -9.26 13.87 17.02
C ARG A 10 -8.11 13.51 16.06
N GLY A 11 -7.82 12.21 15.97
CA GLY A 11 -6.50 11.67 15.62
C GLY A 11 -5.93 12.07 14.27
N ASP A 12 -4.82 11.44 13.91
CA ASP A 12 -4.13 11.60 12.62
C ASP A 12 -5.10 11.57 11.42
N ASP A 13 -6.20 10.82 11.54
CA ASP A 13 -7.35 10.73 10.62
C ASP A 13 -8.04 12.07 10.26
N ASP A 14 -8.08 13.07 11.15
CA ASP A 14 -8.78 14.34 10.91
C ASP A 14 -7.85 15.43 10.31
N ARG A 15 -6.62 15.07 9.92
CA ARG A 15 -5.69 16.02 9.29
C ARG A 15 -6.10 16.32 7.85
N VAL A 16 -6.25 17.61 7.56
CA VAL A 16 -6.54 18.09 6.20
C VAL A 16 -5.29 17.90 5.33
N VAL A 17 -5.40 17.09 4.28
CA VAL A 17 -4.36 16.93 3.26
C VAL A 17 -4.58 17.99 2.18
N ASP A 18 -3.58 18.83 1.96
CA ASP A 18 -3.60 19.80 0.87
C ASP A 18 -3.25 19.09 -0.44
N LEU A 19 -4.21 19.07 -1.37
CA LEU A 19 -4.10 18.46 -2.70
C LEU A 19 -3.91 19.54 -3.78
N SER A 20 -3.52 20.76 -3.42
CA SER A 20 -3.31 21.85 -4.37
C SER A 20 -1.92 21.89 -5.02
N GLU A 21 -1.01 21.01 -4.59
CA GLU A 21 0.33 20.89 -5.18
C GLU A 21 0.27 20.39 -6.64
N ASP A 22 1.21 20.84 -7.47
CA ASP A 22 1.35 20.36 -8.86
C ASP A 22 1.67 18.85 -8.84
N PHE A 23 0.66 18.03 -9.13
CA PHE A 23 0.81 16.58 -9.18
C PHE A 23 1.74 16.18 -10.32
N VAL A 24 2.81 15.46 -9.99
CA VAL A 24 3.60 14.76 -11.00
C VAL A 24 2.77 13.58 -11.47
N VAL A 25 2.37 13.59 -12.75
CA VAL A 25 1.77 12.41 -13.38
C VAL A 25 2.82 11.31 -13.35
N LEU A 26 2.59 10.32 -12.48
CA LEU A 26 3.45 9.16 -12.41
C LEU A 26 3.35 8.40 -13.75
N PRO A 27 4.42 7.67 -14.12
CA PRO A 27 4.33 6.73 -15.23
C PRO A 27 3.16 5.75 -15.04
N GLU A 28 2.65 5.21 -16.16
CA GLU A 28 1.57 4.21 -16.17
C GLU A 28 1.82 3.03 -15.20
N GLN A 29 3.08 2.70 -14.94
CA GLN A 29 3.51 1.67 -14.01
C GLN A 29 4.56 2.22 -13.04
N THR A 30 4.31 2.11 -11.74
CA THR A 30 5.27 2.53 -10.72
C THR A 30 6.28 1.42 -10.44
N THR A 31 7.36 1.75 -9.71
CA THR A 31 8.31 0.71 -9.25
C THR A 31 7.66 -0.21 -8.24
N ASP A 32 6.71 0.27 -7.46
CA ASP A 32 5.96 -0.53 -6.48
C ASP A 32 5.05 -1.56 -7.15
N ASP A 33 4.50 -1.24 -8.33
CA ASP A 33 3.76 -2.17 -9.20
C ASP A 33 4.66 -3.23 -9.85
N THR A 34 5.98 -3.11 -9.70
CA THR A 34 6.91 -4.15 -10.06
C THR A 34 7.39 -4.83 -8.78
N ASP A 35 7.60 -6.14 -8.80
CA ASP A 35 8.20 -6.86 -7.67
C ASP A 35 9.64 -6.38 -7.32
N ARG A 36 10.15 -5.34 -8.00
CA ARG A 36 11.43 -4.70 -7.72
C ARG A 36 11.36 -3.96 -6.39
N GLY A 37 12.22 -4.39 -5.46
CA GLY A 37 12.33 -3.77 -4.14
C GLY A 37 11.48 -4.45 -3.07
N TRP A 38 10.60 -5.38 -3.44
CA TRP A 38 9.78 -6.19 -2.54
C TRP A 38 10.46 -7.50 -2.08
N GLY A 39 11.72 -7.72 -2.43
CA GLY A 39 12.44 -8.98 -2.21
C GLY A 39 13.15 -9.45 -3.48
N GLU A 40 13.79 -10.61 -3.41
CA GLU A 40 14.61 -11.17 -4.49
C GLU A 40 13.80 -11.38 -5.79
N ARG A 41 14.41 -11.06 -6.94
CA ARG A 41 13.80 -11.20 -8.27
C ARG A 41 13.57 -12.67 -8.58
N PRO A 42 12.38 -13.11 -9.03
CA PRO A 42 12.24 -14.44 -9.58
C PRO A 42 12.87 -14.45 -10.98
N SER A 43 14.17 -14.72 -11.07
CA SER A 43 14.66 -15.61 -12.12
C SER A 43 14.33 -17.05 -11.69
N GLY A 44 13.05 -17.31 -11.44
CA GLY A 44 12.56 -18.49 -10.75
C GLY A 44 11.24 -18.85 -11.37
N SER A 45 11.32 -19.79 -12.32
CA SER A 45 10.24 -20.39 -13.08
C SER A 45 8.89 -20.41 -12.37
N ASP A 46 7.81 -20.08 -13.09
CA ASP A 46 6.42 -20.18 -12.62
C ASP A 46 6.01 -21.60 -12.15
N ASP A 47 6.89 -22.59 -12.34
CA ASP A 47 6.77 -23.94 -11.81
C ASP A 47 6.39 -23.97 -10.31
N TRP A 48 6.91 -23.06 -9.48
CA TRP A 48 6.56 -23.03 -8.06
C TRP A 48 5.12 -22.55 -7.83
N LEU A 49 4.66 -21.55 -8.60
CA LEU A 49 3.27 -21.05 -8.55
C LEU A 49 2.27 -22.12 -9.00
N LEU A 50 2.66 -22.93 -9.99
CA LEU A 50 1.86 -24.05 -10.47
C LEU A 50 1.87 -25.22 -9.48
N ALA A 51 3.00 -25.48 -8.80
CA ALA A 51 3.12 -26.51 -7.78
C ALA A 51 2.29 -26.18 -6.51
N GLU A 52 2.12 -24.90 -6.18
CA GLU A 52 1.36 -24.42 -5.02
C GLU A 52 -0.04 -23.90 -5.36
N ARG A 53 -0.55 -24.24 -6.55
CA ARG A 53 -1.84 -23.76 -7.04
C ARG A 53 -2.98 -24.05 -6.03
N PRO A 54 -3.75 -23.02 -5.63
CA PRO A 54 -4.91 -23.21 -4.77
C PRO A 54 -6.00 -24.08 -5.43
N PRO A 55 -6.78 -24.82 -4.64
CA PRO A 55 -7.79 -25.75 -5.16
C PRO A 55 -8.95 -25.07 -5.91
N HIS A 56 -9.12 -23.75 -5.78
CA HIS A 56 -10.16 -22.97 -6.44
C HIS A 56 -9.72 -22.34 -7.78
N TRP A 57 -8.48 -22.58 -8.20
CA TRP A 57 -7.98 -22.13 -9.50
C TRP A 57 -8.45 -23.15 -10.54
N ASP A 58 -9.51 -22.85 -11.28
CA ASP A 58 -10.01 -23.58 -12.46
C ASP A 58 -10.56 -22.56 -13.48
#